data_AF-R4KGF8-F1
#
_entry.id   AF-R4KGF8-F1
#
_cell.length_a   1.000
_cell.length_b   1.000
_cell.length_c   1.000
_cell.angle_alpha   90.00
_cell.angle_beta   90.00
_cell.angle_gamma   90.00
#
_symmetry.space_group_name_H-M   'P 1'
#
loop_
_entity.id
_entity.type
_entity.pdbx_description
1 polymer ?
#
loop_
_entity_poly.entity_id
_entity_poly.type
_entity_poly.pdbx_seq_one_letter_code
_entity_poly.pdbx_strand_id
1 'polypeptide(L)'
;MIERFLRSPFTMCLFLVGMGLIYAFGIVTERRGYPFLFIVIGFALFTVTYFGLMLYYNYKYPTRKIPIFTYIPYELKEEDEGHQYFTYRACRKVYIYYYFAIPISIGLIIVFREIEWMPVFLLVALGLGQYFTYWSEIKKLND
;
A
#
# COMPACT_ATOMS: atom_id res chain seq x y z
N MET A 1 17.98 -8.25 -5.13
CA MET A 1 17.19 -7.22 -5.85
C MET A 1 15.71 -7.57 -5.91
N ILE A 2 15.31 -8.75 -6.42
CA ILE A 2 13.89 -9.18 -6.50
C ILE A 2 13.22 -9.21 -5.11
N GLU A 3 13.89 -9.76 -4.10
CA GLU A 3 13.37 -9.78 -2.71
C GLU A 3 13.07 -8.37 -2.16
N ARG A 4 14.02 -7.44 -2.37
CA ARG A 4 13.87 -6.04 -1.94
C ARG A 4 12.70 -5.35 -2.64
N PHE A 5 12.44 -5.70 -3.90
CA PHE A 5 11.27 -5.19 -4.64
C PHE A 5 9.96 -5.81 -4.11
N LEU A 6 9.91 -7.13 -3.93
CA LEU A 6 8.72 -7.84 -3.43
C LEU A 6 8.33 -7.43 -2.01
N ARG A 7 9.29 -7.07 -1.16
CA ARG A 7 9.07 -6.59 0.21
C ARG A 7 9.02 -5.06 0.32
N SER A 8 9.03 -4.34 -0.80
CA SER A 8 9.05 -2.89 -0.77
C SER A 8 7.66 -2.33 -0.44
N PRO A 9 7.54 -1.32 0.44
CA PRO A 9 6.27 -0.63 0.68
C PRO A 9 5.73 0.07 -0.57
N PHE A 10 6.60 0.30 -1.57
CA PHE A 10 6.20 0.85 -2.86
C PHE A 10 5.19 -0.04 -3.61
N THR A 11 5.33 -1.37 -3.56
CA THR A 11 4.39 -2.27 -4.25
C THR A 11 3.00 -2.18 -3.62
N MET A 12 2.93 -2.05 -2.29
CA MET A 12 1.67 -1.85 -1.57
C MET A 12 1.02 -0.51 -1.92
N CYS A 13 1.81 0.56 -2.11
CA CYS A 13 1.31 1.83 -2.62
C CYS A 13 0.69 1.68 -4.02
N LEU A 14 1.34 0.92 -4.91
CA LEU A 14 0.79 0.64 -6.25
C LEU A 14 -0.52 -0.16 -6.19
N PHE A 15 -0.61 -1.16 -5.32
CA PHE A 15 -1.86 -1.88 -5.09
C PHE A 15 -2.97 -0.95 -4.61
N LEU A 16 -2.68 -0.09 -3.62
CA LEU A 16 -3.64 0.86 -3.07
C LEU A 16 -4.12 1.87 -4.13
N VAL A 17 -3.20 2.48 -4.87
CA VAL A 17 -3.51 3.44 -5.93
C VAL A 17 -4.30 2.76 -7.05
N GLY A 18 -3.90 1.56 -7.47
CA GLY A 18 -4.61 0.81 -8.50
C GLY A 18 -6.06 0.49 -8.11
N MET A 19 -6.29 0.02 -6.87
CA MET A 19 -7.64 -0.20 -6.35
C MET A 19 -8.45 1.09 -6.28
N GLY A 20 -7.83 2.18 -5.81
CA GLY A 20 -8.45 3.51 -5.76
C GLY A 20 -8.88 4.02 -7.14
N LEU A 21 -8.02 3.86 -8.15
CA LEU A 21 -8.31 4.25 -9.54
C LEU A 21 -9.43 3.42 -10.13
N ILE A 22 -9.43 2.09 -9.94
CA ILE A 22 -10.52 1.21 -10.43
C ILE A 22 -11.86 1.65 -9.84
N TYR A 23 -11.91 1.92 -8.54
CA TYR A 23 -13.13 2.37 -7.88
C TYR A 23 -13.57 3.74 -8.39
N ALA A 24 -12.66 4.72 -8.39
CA ALA A 24 -12.96 6.10 -8.81
C ALA A 24 -13.44 6.15 -10.26
N PHE A 25 -12.76 5.45 -11.18
CA PHE A 25 -13.22 5.36 -12.56
C PHE A 25 -14.55 4.59 -12.66
N GLY A 26 -14.74 3.54 -11.87
CA GLY A 26 -15.99 2.79 -11.83
C GLY A 26 -17.21 3.63 -11.44
N ILE A 27 -17.03 4.66 -10.62
CA ILE A 27 -18.07 5.64 -10.27
C ILE A 27 -18.23 6.69 -11.36
N VAL A 28 -17.13 7.30 -11.81
CA VAL A 28 -17.16 8.44 -12.73
C VAL A 28 -17.67 8.06 -14.13
N THR A 29 -17.46 6.81 -14.55
CA THR A 29 -17.94 6.34 -15.86
C THR A 29 -19.21 5.50 -15.75
N GLU A 30 -20.37 6.08 -16.10
CA GLU A 30 -21.66 5.37 -16.17
C GLU A 30 -21.63 4.16 -17.12
N ARG A 31 -20.80 4.21 -18.18
CA ARG A 31 -20.48 3.08 -19.04
C ARG A 31 -19.04 2.64 -18.80
N ARG A 32 -18.86 1.38 -18.38
CA ARG A 32 -17.57 0.68 -18.34
C ARG A 32 -16.99 0.51 -19.76
N GLY A 33 -16.44 1.60 -20.30
CA GLY A 33 -15.87 1.64 -21.64
C GLY A 33 -14.43 1.10 -21.69
N TYR A 34 -13.80 1.26 -22.85
CA TYR A 34 -12.40 0.91 -23.09
C TYR A 34 -11.40 1.46 -22.04
N PRO A 35 -11.48 2.71 -21.53
CA PRO A 35 -10.50 3.19 -20.55
C PRO A 35 -10.60 2.44 -19.21
N PHE A 36 -11.82 2.13 -18.74
CA PHE A 36 -12.02 1.35 -17.54
C PHE A 36 -11.44 -0.06 -17.69
N LEU A 37 -11.71 -0.72 -18.83
CA LEU A 37 -11.15 -2.04 -19.13
C LEU A 37 -9.63 -2.02 -19.19
N PHE A 38 -9.03 -0.99 -19.78
CA PHE A 38 -7.58 -0.85 -19.85
C PHE A 38 -6.95 -0.78 -18.45
N ILE A 39 -7.52 0.01 -17.54
CA ILE A 39 -7.05 0.11 -16.14
C ILE A 39 -7.19 -1.24 -15.43
N VAL A 40 -8.33 -1.90 -15.55
CA VAL A 40 -8.59 -3.19 -14.90
C VAL A 40 -7.65 -4.27 -15.43
N ILE A 41 -7.45 -4.36 -16.75
CA ILE A 41 -6.53 -5.33 -17.36
C ILE A 41 -5.10 -5.03 -16.94
N GLY A 42 -4.67 -3.77 -16.97
CA GLY A 42 -3.33 -3.37 -16.52
C GLY A 42 -3.08 -3.75 -15.06
N PHE A 43 -4.05 -3.49 -14.18
CA PHE A 43 -3.98 -3.86 -12.77
C PHE A 43 -3.98 -5.38 -12.56
N ALA A 44 -4.79 -6.11 -13.33
CA ALA A 44 -4.82 -7.58 -13.29
C ALA A 44 -3.48 -8.18 -13.73
N LEU A 45 -2.90 -7.68 -14.82
CA LEU A 45 -1.57 -8.09 -15.30
C LEU A 45 -0.49 -7.81 -14.25
N PHE A 46 -0.48 -6.61 -13.68
CA PHE A 46 0.44 -6.26 -12.59
C PHE A 46 0.30 -7.23 -11.41
N THR A 47 -0.93 -7.51 -10.98
CA THR A 47 -1.23 -8.42 -9.86
C THR A 47 -0.73 -9.83 -10.15
N VAL A 48 -1.05 -10.38 -11.32
CA VAL A 48 -0.61 -11.71 -11.75
C VAL A 48 0.91 -11.79 -11.83
N THR A 49 1.57 -10.79 -12.42
CA THR A 49 3.04 -10.75 -12.49
C THR A 49 3.66 -10.67 -11.09
N TYR A 50 3.11 -9.87 -10.19
CA TYR A 50 3.60 -9.73 -8.82
C TYR A 50 3.52 -11.05 -8.04
N PHE A 51 2.35 -11.71 -8.03
CA PHE A 51 2.21 -13.01 -7.36
C PHE A 51 3.00 -14.12 -8.06
N GLY A 52 3.11 -14.09 -9.39
CA GLY A 52 3.96 -15.00 -10.15
C GLY A 52 5.44 -14.89 -9.77
N LEU A 53 5.95 -13.66 -9.64
CA LEU A 53 7.31 -13.39 -9.15
C LEU A 53 7.51 -13.87 -7.72
N MET A 54 6.50 -13.70 -6.86
CA MET A 54 6.56 -14.18 -5.47
C MET A 54 6.61 -15.71 -5.41
N LEU A 55 5.78 -16.40 -6.20
CA LEU A 55 5.81 -17.87 -6.31
C LEU A 55 7.15 -18.37 -6.85
N TYR A 56 7.66 -17.73 -7.91
CA TYR A 56 8.97 -18.04 -8.46
C TYR A 56 10.10 -17.84 -7.43
N TYR A 57 10.07 -16.74 -6.69
CA TYR A 57 11.04 -16.46 -5.63
C TYR A 57 10.96 -17.53 -4.52
N ASN A 58 9.75 -17.88 -4.07
CA ASN A 58 9.54 -18.91 -3.05
C ASN A 58 9.99 -20.31 -3.48
N TYR A 59 9.87 -20.62 -4.77
CA TYR A 59 10.39 -21.86 -5.35
C TYR A 59 11.92 -21.88 -5.37
N LYS A 60 12.55 -20.77 -5.79
CA LYS A 60 14.01 -20.65 -5.89
C LYS A 60 14.69 -20.56 -4.52
N TYR A 61 14.03 -19.98 -3.51
CA TYR A 61 14.58 -19.77 -2.17
C TYR A 61 13.68 -20.36 -1.08
N PRO A 62 13.65 -21.70 -0.92
CA PRO A 62 12.75 -22.38 0.00
C PRO A 62 13.04 -22.10 1.48
N THR A 63 14.23 -21.63 1.82
CA THR A 63 14.64 -21.28 3.20
C THR A 63 14.21 -19.88 3.63
N ARG A 64 13.86 -18.99 2.68
CA ARG A 64 13.48 -17.59 2.95
C ARG A 64 12.17 -17.20 2.26
N LYS A 65 11.13 -18.02 2.45
CA LYS A 65 9.84 -17.83 1.80
C LYS A 65 9.15 -16.55 2.24
N ILE A 66 8.47 -15.92 1.30
CA ILE A 66 7.55 -14.80 1.50
C ILE A 66 6.14 -15.40 1.59
N PRO A 67 5.56 -15.57 2.80
CA PRO A 67 4.26 -16.21 2.96
C PRO A 67 3.13 -15.30 2.46
N ILE A 68 2.43 -15.71 1.40
CA ILE A 68 1.35 -14.96 0.75
C ILE A 68 0.27 -14.50 1.75
N PHE A 69 -0.08 -15.37 2.71
CA PHE A 69 -1.03 -15.06 3.78
C PHE A 69 -0.28 -14.92 5.10
N THR A 70 -0.28 -13.72 5.64
CA THR A 70 0.39 -13.40 6.90
C THR A 70 -0.28 -12.18 7.52
N TYR A 71 -0.47 -12.19 8.84
CA TYR A 71 -1.09 -11.07 9.56
C TYR A 71 -0.10 -9.94 9.86
N ILE A 72 1.20 -10.24 9.86
CA ILE A 72 2.27 -9.29 10.16
C ILE A 72 2.92 -8.83 8.84
N PRO A 73 2.82 -7.54 8.46
CA PRO A 73 3.44 -7.05 7.24
C PRO A 73 4.93 -7.40 7.18
N TYR A 74 5.45 -7.65 5.98
CA TYR A 74 6.83 -8.10 5.80
C TYR A 74 7.85 -7.10 6.33
N GLU A 75 7.49 -5.82 6.31
CA GLU A 75 8.27 -4.71 6.83
C GLU A 75 8.46 -4.76 8.36
N LEU A 76 7.59 -5.47 9.08
CA LEU A 76 7.65 -5.61 10.54
C LEU A 76 8.28 -6.95 10.98
N LYS A 77 8.69 -7.80 10.03
CA LYS A 77 9.32 -9.10 10.29
C LYS A 77 10.85 -8.97 10.36
N GLU A 78 11.33 -8.09 11.23
CA GLU A 78 12.76 -7.89 11.48
C GLU A 78 13.21 -8.70 12.71
N GLU A 79 14.27 -9.49 12.56
CA GLU A 79 14.79 -10.38 13.61
C GLU A 79 15.87 -9.72 14.47
N ASP A 80 16.44 -8.60 14.01
CA ASP A 80 17.48 -7.84 14.72
C ASP A 80 16.86 -6.77 15.64
N GLU A 81 17.27 -6.76 16.91
CA GLU A 81 16.81 -5.82 17.94
C GLU A 81 17.05 -4.35 17.56
N GLY A 82 18.16 -4.06 16.88
CA GLY A 82 18.47 -2.70 16.42
C GLY A 82 17.43 -2.21 15.42
N HIS A 83 17.10 -3.05 14.44
CA HIS A 83 16.10 -2.79 13.42
C HIS A 83 14.69 -2.61 14.02
N GLN A 84 14.33 -3.45 15.01
CA GLN A 84 13.06 -3.34 15.74
C GLN A 84 12.84 -1.97 16.40
N TYR A 85 13.89 -1.34 16.93
CA TYR A 85 13.78 0.00 17.53
C TYR A 85 13.35 1.07 16.51
N PHE A 86 13.89 1.02 15.29
CA PHE A 86 13.52 1.96 14.23
C PHE A 86 12.12 1.69 13.70
N THR A 87 11.77 0.42 13.55
CA THR A 87 10.41 0.00 13.19
C THR A 87 9.40 0.48 14.24
N TYR A 88 9.69 0.36 15.53
CA TYR A 88 8.86 0.91 16.61
C TYR A 88 8.70 2.44 16.49
N ARG A 89 9.79 3.16 16.24
CA ARG A 89 9.77 4.63 16.06
C ARG A 89 8.96 5.02 14.82
N ALA A 90 9.09 4.28 13.71
CA ALA A 90 8.33 4.48 12.49
C ALA A 90 6.83 4.25 12.72
N CYS A 91 6.47 3.13 13.36
CA CYS A 91 5.09 2.82 13.75
C CYS A 91 4.50 3.90 14.66
N ARG A 92 5.26 4.42 15.64
CA ARG A 92 4.82 5.53 16.49
C ARG A 92 4.47 6.77 15.69
N LYS A 93 5.26 7.11 14.65
CA LYS A 93 4.95 8.26 13.79
C LYS A 93 3.74 8.03 12.90
N VAL A 94 3.60 6.83 12.34
CA VAL A 94 2.39 6.44 11.59
C VAL A 94 1.14 6.52 12.47
N TYR A 95 1.23 6.09 13.73
CA TYR A 95 0.13 6.24 14.69
C TYR A 95 -0.24 7.71 14.92
N ILE A 96 0.75 8.57 15.17
CA ILE A 96 0.53 10.01 15.34
C ILE A 96 -0.08 10.63 14.07
N TYR A 97 0.37 10.20 12.89
CA TYR A 97 -0.21 10.62 11.62
C TYR A 97 -1.71 10.28 11.55
N TYR A 98 -2.09 9.03 11.82
CA TYR A 98 -3.50 8.61 11.78
C TYR A 98 -4.37 9.29 12.83
N TYR A 99 -3.81 9.59 14.01
CA TYR A 99 -4.51 10.31 15.07
C TYR A 99 -5.08 11.65 14.57
N PHE A 100 -4.34 12.38 13.75
CA PHE A 100 -4.81 13.63 13.14
C PHE A 100 -5.52 13.42 11.81
N ALA A 101 -5.00 12.52 10.97
CA ALA A 101 -5.48 12.37 9.60
C ALA A 101 -6.90 11.81 9.53
N ILE A 102 -7.28 10.86 10.40
CA ILE A 102 -8.63 10.27 10.40
C ILE A 102 -9.71 11.32 10.72
N PRO A 103 -9.63 12.10 11.82
CA PRO A 103 -10.60 13.15 12.10
C PRO A 103 -10.72 14.18 10.97
N ILE A 104 -9.57 14.58 10.38
CA ILE A 104 -9.56 15.50 9.25
C ILE A 104 -10.27 14.87 8.03
N SER A 105 -9.98 13.61 7.70
CA SER A 105 -10.66 12.90 6.62
C SER A 105 -12.16 12.78 6.85
N ILE A 106 -12.60 12.50 8.09
CA ILE A 106 -14.03 12.47 8.43
C ILE A 106 -14.66 13.84 8.21
N GLY A 107 -14.02 14.91 8.67
CA GLY A 107 -14.48 16.28 8.42
C GLY A 107 -14.60 16.61 6.93
N LEU A 108 -13.61 16.20 6.13
CA LEU A 108 -13.64 16.37 4.67
C LEU A 108 -14.78 15.59 4.01
N ILE A 109 -15.03 14.34 4.43
CA ILE A 109 -16.15 13.55 3.90
C ILE A 109 -17.49 14.23 4.20
N ILE A 110 -17.67 14.78 5.40
CA ILE A 110 -18.90 15.48 5.78
C ILE A 110 -19.10 16.75 4.95
N VAL A 111 -18.04 17.56 4.80
CA VAL A 111 -18.09 18.82 4.04
C VAL A 111 -18.32 18.56 2.53
N PHE A 112 -17.69 17.53 1.97
CA PHE A 112 -17.72 17.21 0.54
C PHE A 112 -18.58 15.97 0.24
N ARG A 113 -19.70 15.81 0.95
CA ARG A 113 -20.58 14.61 0.84
C ARG A 113 -21.13 14.34 -0.56
N GLU A 114 -21.19 15.36 -1.41
CA GLU A 114 -21.70 15.26 -2.79
C GLU A 114 -20.68 14.64 -3.75
N ILE A 115 -19.41 14.55 -3.35
CA ILE A 115 -18.34 13.96 -4.16
C ILE A 115 -18.24 12.47 -3.83
N GLU A 116 -18.87 11.63 -4.64
CA GLU A 116 -18.96 10.18 -4.41
C GLU A 116 -17.61 9.46 -4.30
N TRP A 117 -16.58 9.92 -5.03
CA TRP A 117 -15.24 9.32 -5.00
C TRP A 117 -14.37 9.84 -3.84
N MET A 118 -14.82 10.83 -3.07
CA MET A 118 -14.06 11.47 -1.98
C MET A 118 -13.63 10.48 -0.89
N PRO A 119 -14.48 9.58 -0.36
CA PRO A 119 -14.06 8.64 0.68
C PRO A 119 -12.91 7.74 0.24
N VAL A 120 -12.95 7.25 -1.01
CA VAL A 120 -11.90 6.38 -1.53
C VAL A 120 -10.62 7.16 -1.82
N PHE A 121 -10.72 8.38 -2.34
CA PHE A 121 -9.56 9.25 -2.48
C PHE A 121 -8.86 9.50 -1.14
N LEU A 122 -9.62 9.81 -0.09
CA LEU A 122 -9.07 10.01 1.25
C LEU A 122 -8.44 8.73 1.81
N LEU A 123 -9.05 7.56 1.61
CA LEU A 123 -8.44 6.29 2.01
C LEU A 123 -7.12 6.02 1.29
N VAL A 124 -7.02 6.32 -0.01
CA VAL A 124 -5.78 6.20 -0.76
C VAL A 124 -4.74 7.18 -0.24
N ALA A 125 -5.11 8.45 -0.03
CA ALA A 125 -4.21 9.46 0.53
C ALA A 125 -3.72 9.09 1.93
N LEU A 126 -4.62 8.58 2.78
CA LEU A 126 -4.31 8.07 4.12
C LEU A 126 -3.27 6.96 4.06
N GLY A 127 -3.50 5.93 3.25
CA GLY A 127 -2.57 4.81 3.11
C GLY A 127 -1.23 5.21 2.49
N LEU A 128 -1.22 6.08 1.48
CA LEU A 128 0.02 6.63 0.92
C LEU A 128 0.81 7.42 1.98
N GLY A 129 0.14 8.25 2.78
CA GLY A 129 0.77 8.98 3.87
C GLY A 129 1.33 8.06 4.95
N GLN A 130 0.66 6.93 5.26
CA GLN A 130 1.20 5.89 6.13
C GLN A 130 2.51 5.32 5.57
N TYR A 131 2.51 4.85 4.31
CA TYR A 131 3.71 4.23 3.72
C TYR A 131 4.85 5.24 3.58
N PHE A 132 4.54 6.49 3.22
CA PHE A 132 5.51 7.57 3.15
C PHE A 132 6.13 7.88 4.52
N THR A 133 5.29 8.04 5.56
CA THR A 133 5.76 8.32 6.93
C THR A 133 6.63 7.18 7.43
N TYR A 134 6.19 5.94 7.25
CA TYR A 134 6.95 4.74 7.61
C TYR A 134 8.31 4.71 6.91
N TRP A 135 8.30 4.84 5.57
CA TRP A 135 9.50 4.79 4.75
C TRP A 135 10.50 5.91 5.08
N SER A 136 10.00 7.12 5.36
CA SER A 136 10.82 8.27 5.73
C SER A 136 11.60 8.05 7.03
N GLU A 137 11.08 7.26 7.97
CA GLU A 137 11.79 6.91 9.19
C GLU A 137 12.75 5.74 8.98
N ILE A 138 12.34 4.70 8.25
CA ILE A 138 13.22 3.56 7.95
C ILE A 138 14.42 3.99 7.12
N LYS A 139 14.27 4.97 6.21
CA LYS A 139 15.40 5.46 5.41
C LYS A 139 16.51 6.09 6.25
N LYS A 140 16.17 6.68 7.41
CA LYS A 140 17.15 7.27 8.35
C LYS A 140 18.07 6.24 9.01
N LEU A 141 17.82 4.95 8.81
CA LEU A 141 18.71 3.86 9.24
C LEU A 141 19.84 3.61 8.24
N ASN A 142 19.66 3.99 6.98
CA ASN A 142 20.64 3.76 5.91
C ASN A 142 21.51 4.99 5.61
N ASP A 143 21.26 6.12 6.27
CA ASP A 143 22.06 7.35 6.23
C ASP A 143 22.82 7.49 7.56
#